data_AF-A0A3A4ZE72-F1
#
_entry.id   AF-A0A3A4ZE72-F1
#
_cell.length_a   1.000
_cell.length_b   1.000
_cell.length_c   1.000
_cell.angle_alpha   90.00
_cell.angle_beta   90.00
_cell.angle_gamma   90.00
#
_symmetry.space_group_name_H-M   'P 1'
#
loop_
_entity.id
_entity.type
_entity.pdbx_description
1 polymer ?
#
loop_
_entity_poly.entity_id
_entity_poly.type
_entity_poly.pdbx_seq_one_letter_code
_entity_poly.pdbx_strand_id
1 'polypeptide(L)'
;MRNSLIKKLTPNSTFSQVSFASSKSSAGFTLVELLIVIVIIGILAGVVIGVLNPVQQQNRARDANLRSQLDKMALATKGLWVSSPRNTNRAPTPAEFAAGIGSIGVHNCTGATPGAMATPCTFVINGVNMQSNCDATSTWTGDDAGSDTAACQFAYFTDGATFLRVAVHGSANPTTTFVYNYWEAANGTVNEGFYGCDNPATPAYQYNNITTAPSVAAPAGDALCTRL
;
A
#
# COMPACT_ATOMS: atom_id res chain seq x y z
N MET A 1 18.10 23.50 -82.90
CA MET A 1 16.69 23.96 -82.85
C MET A 1 16.00 23.15 -81.75
N ARG A 2 15.97 23.62 -80.50
CA ARG A 2 14.81 24.30 -79.85
C ARG A 2 13.45 23.66 -80.18
N ASN A 3 12.88 22.92 -79.22
CA ASN A 3 11.55 23.17 -78.59
C ASN A 3 11.09 21.88 -77.88
N SER A 4 11.02 21.86 -76.54
CA SER A 4 9.97 22.47 -75.69
C SER A 4 8.70 21.63 -75.73
N LEU A 5 8.42 20.91 -74.63
CA LEU A 5 7.07 20.61 -74.12
C LEU A 5 7.18 19.94 -72.74
N ILE A 6 7.72 20.66 -71.76
CA ILE A 6 7.45 20.34 -70.34
C ILE A 6 6.09 20.99 -70.04
N LYS A 7 5.07 20.16 -69.85
CA LYS A 7 3.75 20.58 -69.36
C LYS A 7 3.94 21.27 -68.01
N LYS A 8 3.62 22.56 -67.97
CA LYS A 8 3.43 23.33 -66.73
C LYS A 8 2.31 22.66 -65.93
N LEU A 9 2.65 21.94 -64.87
CA LEU A 9 1.76 21.77 -63.74
C LEU A 9 1.79 23.09 -62.99
N THR A 10 0.73 23.89 -63.12
CA THR A 10 0.50 25.01 -62.22
C THR A 10 0.15 24.43 -60.84
N PRO A 11 0.96 24.65 -59.79
CA PRO A 11 0.48 24.42 -58.44
C PRO A 11 -0.60 25.46 -58.17
N ASN A 12 -1.85 25.01 -58.12
CA ASN A 12 -2.95 25.79 -57.56
C ASN A 12 -2.74 25.80 -56.04
N SER A 13 -1.96 26.76 -55.55
CA SER A 13 -1.77 27.01 -54.13
C SER A 13 -2.58 28.24 -53.71
N THR A 14 -3.90 28.13 -53.71
CA THR A 14 -4.75 28.95 -52.83
C THR A 14 -4.76 28.33 -51.43
N PHE A 15 -3.58 28.30 -50.79
CA PHE A 15 -3.54 28.26 -49.34
C PHE A 15 -3.61 29.72 -48.90
N SER A 16 -4.81 30.15 -48.54
CA SER A 16 -5.05 31.44 -47.92
C SER A 16 -4.19 31.53 -46.66
N GLN A 17 -3.09 32.25 -46.75
CA GLN A 17 -2.26 32.62 -45.61
C GLN A 17 -3.14 33.49 -44.71
N VAL A 18 -3.67 32.91 -43.64
CA VAL A 18 -4.25 33.68 -42.53
C VAL A 18 -3.09 34.44 -41.90
N SER A 19 -2.81 35.62 -42.45
CA SER A 19 -1.84 36.56 -41.91
C SER A 19 -2.46 37.18 -40.67
N PHE A 20 -2.11 36.63 -39.50
CA PHE A 20 -2.29 37.35 -38.26
C PHE A 20 -1.30 38.51 -38.28
N ALA A 21 -1.78 39.70 -38.64
CA ALA A 21 -1.06 40.93 -38.42
C ALA A 21 -0.86 41.10 -36.91
N SER A 22 0.28 40.61 -36.42
CA SER A 22 0.75 40.87 -35.06
C SER A 22 1.25 42.31 -35.03
N SER A 23 0.41 43.24 -34.58
CA SER A 23 0.88 44.49 -34.03
C SER A 23 1.66 44.17 -32.75
N LYS A 24 2.95 43.86 -32.90
CA LYS A 24 3.86 43.71 -31.76
C LYS A 24 3.99 45.05 -31.07
N SER A 25 3.19 45.28 -30.03
CA SER A 25 3.63 46.10 -28.91
C SER A 25 4.74 45.33 -28.21
N SER A 26 5.98 45.56 -28.62
CA SER A 26 7.16 45.09 -27.89
C SER A 26 7.28 45.91 -26.59
N ALA A 27 6.38 45.65 -25.64
CA ALA A 27 6.60 46.01 -24.25
C ALA A 27 7.65 45.02 -23.72
N GLY A 28 8.89 45.49 -23.61
CA GLY A 28 9.98 44.69 -23.05
C GLY A 28 9.71 44.43 -21.57
N PHE A 29 9.81 43.18 -21.16
CA PHE A 29 9.81 42.79 -19.75
C PHE A 29 11.03 43.42 -19.08
N THR A 30 10.82 44.23 -18.05
CA THR A 30 11.94 44.88 -17.38
C THR A 30 12.71 43.85 -16.53
N LEU A 31 14.02 44.01 -16.39
CA LEU A 31 14.82 43.17 -15.47
C LEU A 31 14.30 43.25 -14.03
N VAL A 32 13.73 44.40 -13.66
CA VAL A 32 13.13 44.63 -12.34
C VAL A 32 11.84 43.84 -12.16
N GLU A 33 10.98 43.76 -13.19
CA GLU A 33 9.80 42.88 -13.17
C GLU A 33 10.17 41.42 -13.01
N LEU A 34 11.23 40.96 -13.66
CA LEU A 34 11.66 39.57 -13.51
C LEU A 34 12.25 39.31 -12.12
N LEU A 35 13.01 40.27 -11.59
CA LEU A 35 13.63 40.16 -10.27
C LEU A 35 12.59 40.10 -9.14
N ILE A 36 11.56 40.95 -9.18
CA ILE A 36 10.53 40.91 -8.13
C ILE A 36 9.69 39.62 -8.20
N VAL A 37 9.45 39.10 -9.40
CA VAL A 37 8.68 37.86 -9.59
C VAL A 37 9.38 36.65 -9.00
N ILE A 38 10.71 36.49 -9.22
CA ILE A 38 11.45 35.37 -8.63
C ILE A 38 11.51 35.48 -7.10
N VAL A 39 11.55 36.70 -6.55
CA VAL A 39 11.49 36.94 -5.09
C VAL A 39 10.13 36.54 -4.53
N ILE A 40 9.03 36.96 -5.18
CA ILE A 40 7.68 36.60 -4.75
C ILE A 40 7.45 35.09 -4.85
N ILE A 41 7.85 34.45 -5.96
CA ILE A 41 7.75 33.00 -6.13
C ILE A 41 8.58 32.27 -5.06
N GLY A 42 9.76 32.78 -4.70
CA GLY A 42 10.59 32.22 -3.64
C GLY A 42 9.90 32.24 -2.26
N ILE A 43 9.27 33.37 -1.90
CA ILE A 43 8.53 33.50 -0.63
C ILE A 43 7.31 32.57 -0.62
N LEU A 44 6.51 32.57 -1.69
CA LEU A 44 5.32 31.73 -1.79
C LEU A 44 5.67 30.23 -1.75
N ALA A 45 6.73 29.82 -2.43
CA ALA A 45 7.20 28.44 -2.42
C ALA A 45 7.63 27.99 -1.01
N GLY A 46 8.31 28.86 -0.25
CA GLY A 46 8.70 28.58 1.14
C GLY A 46 7.50 28.35 2.06
N VAL A 47 6.47 29.19 1.98
CA VAL A 47 5.25 29.06 2.82
C VAL A 47 4.50 27.77 2.50
N VAL A 48 4.35 27.43 1.22
CA VAL A 48 3.61 26.22 0.78
C VAL A 48 4.23 24.94 1.33
N ILE A 49 5.56 24.82 1.31
CA ILE A 49 6.28 23.65 1.85
C ILE A 49 6.19 23.58 3.38
N GLY A 50 6.08 24.73 4.07
CA GLY A 50 5.88 24.75 5.51
C GLY A 50 4.49 24.24 5.96
N VAL A 51 3.46 24.49 5.14
CA VAL A 51 2.07 24.11 5.45
C VAL A 51 1.75 22.69 4.97
N LEU A 52 2.19 22.33 3.77
CA LEU A 52 2.06 20.97 3.28
C LEU A 52 3.15 20.13 3.93
N ASN A 53 2.78 19.12 4.71
CA ASN A 53 3.74 18.11 5.14
C ASN A 53 3.79 17.02 4.05
N PRO A 54 4.67 17.12 3.03
CA PRO A 54 4.68 16.18 1.91
C PRO A 54 4.97 14.75 2.36
N VAL A 55 5.72 14.59 3.45
CA VAL A 55 6.05 13.28 4.03
C VAL A 55 4.78 12.60 4.53
N GLN A 56 3.96 13.31 5.31
CA GLN A 56 2.68 12.77 5.79
C GLN A 56 1.73 12.43 4.65
N GLN A 57 1.69 13.26 3.60
CA GLN A 57 0.85 13.00 2.44
C GLN A 57 1.31 11.75 1.67
N GLN A 58 2.62 11.57 1.49
CA GLN A 58 3.17 10.36 0.89
C GLN A 58 2.89 9.12 1.75
N ASN A 59 3.01 9.22 3.07
CA ASN A 59 2.74 8.10 3.96
C ASN A 59 1.26 7.69 3.93
N ARG A 60 0.33 8.64 3.87
CA ARG A 60 -1.11 8.35 3.67
C ARG A 60 -1.38 7.67 2.32
N ALA A 61 -0.68 8.08 1.25
CA ALA A 61 -0.80 7.43 -0.04
C ALA A 61 -0.26 6.00 -0.03
N ARG A 62 0.84 5.74 0.70
CA ARG A 62 1.35 4.38 0.94
C ARG A 62 0.34 3.55 1.70
N ASP A 63 -0.26 4.07 2.77
CA ASP A 63 -1.26 3.35 3.56
C ASP A 63 -2.50 2.98 2.73
N ALA A 64 -2.95 3.87 1.84
CA ALA A 64 -4.01 3.56 0.90
C ALA A 64 -3.63 2.40 -0.04
N ASN A 65 -2.38 2.37 -0.53
CA ASN A 65 -1.87 1.25 -1.32
C ASN A 65 -1.81 -0.04 -0.48
N LEU A 66 -1.28 0.02 0.75
CA LEU A 66 -1.20 -1.13 1.66
C LEU A 66 -2.57 -1.73 1.96
N ARG A 67 -3.59 -0.89 2.19
CA ARG A 67 -4.99 -1.32 2.36
C ARG A 67 -5.52 -2.03 1.11
N SER A 68 -5.31 -1.47 -0.07
CA SER A 68 -5.73 -2.13 -1.33
C SER A 68 -5.04 -3.48 -1.53
N GLN A 69 -3.77 -3.60 -1.14
CA GLN A 69 -3.06 -4.87 -1.18
C GLN A 69 -3.61 -5.85 -0.15
N LEU A 70 -3.90 -5.40 1.08
CA LEU A 70 -4.60 -6.21 2.07
C LEU A 70 -5.96 -6.72 1.60
N ASP A 71 -6.75 -5.90 0.91
CA ASP A 71 -8.06 -6.34 0.38
C ASP A 71 -7.91 -7.51 -0.60
N LYS A 72 -6.90 -7.44 -1.47
CA LYS A 72 -6.57 -8.54 -2.40
C LYS A 72 -6.14 -9.79 -1.63
N MET A 73 -5.33 -9.62 -0.59
CA MET A 73 -4.88 -10.74 0.26
C MET A 73 -6.03 -11.35 1.05
N ALA A 74 -6.93 -10.53 1.59
CA ALA A 74 -8.13 -10.97 2.29
C ALA A 74 -9.00 -11.83 1.38
N LEU A 75 -9.23 -11.37 0.14
CA LEU A 75 -9.98 -12.13 -0.87
C LEU A 75 -9.30 -13.46 -1.23
N ALA A 76 -7.98 -13.45 -1.42
CA ALA A 76 -7.24 -14.67 -1.73
C ALA A 76 -7.30 -15.66 -0.55
N THR A 77 -7.07 -15.19 0.67
CA THR A 77 -7.03 -16.00 1.89
C THR A 77 -8.39 -16.61 2.24
N LYS A 78 -9.47 -15.81 2.15
CA LYS A 78 -10.82 -16.36 2.34
C LYS A 78 -11.20 -17.33 1.23
N GLY A 79 -10.73 -17.09 0.00
CA GLY A 79 -10.86 -18.03 -1.10
C GLY A 79 -10.22 -19.38 -0.77
N LEU A 80 -9.03 -19.38 -0.16
CA LEU A 80 -8.35 -20.60 0.30
C LEU A 80 -9.10 -21.31 1.43
N TRP A 81 -9.72 -20.57 2.36
CA TRP A 81 -10.59 -21.17 3.37
C TRP A 81 -11.78 -21.90 2.75
N VAL A 82 -12.52 -21.23 1.86
CA VAL A 82 -13.75 -21.76 1.25
C VAL A 82 -13.46 -22.88 0.25
N SER A 83 -12.32 -22.82 -0.44
CA SER A 83 -11.94 -23.81 -1.46
C SER A 83 -11.11 -24.99 -0.91
N SER A 84 -10.78 -25.00 0.39
CA SER A 84 -9.94 -26.04 0.98
C SER A 84 -10.58 -27.42 0.77
N PRO A 85 -9.97 -28.37 0.00
CA PRO A 85 -10.65 -29.55 -0.55
C PRO A 85 -10.98 -30.67 0.45
N ARG A 86 -11.03 -30.37 1.74
CA ARG A 86 -11.12 -31.36 2.80
C ARG A 86 -12.09 -30.83 3.83
N ASN A 87 -13.18 -31.56 4.05
CA ASN A 87 -14.21 -31.43 5.10
C ASN A 87 -13.64 -31.22 6.52
N THR A 88 -12.85 -30.16 6.72
CA THR A 88 -12.05 -29.90 7.91
C THR A 88 -12.37 -28.55 8.52
N ASN A 89 -13.21 -27.72 7.86
CA ASN A 89 -13.64 -26.38 8.34
C ASN A 89 -12.50 -25.65 9.07
N ARG A 90 -11.33 -25.60 8.41
CA ARG A 90 -10.08 -25.19 9.03
C ARG A 90 -9.46 -24.03 8.26
N ALA A 91 -8.88 -23.12 9.02
CA ALA A 91 -7.97 -22.11 8.51
C ALA A 91 -6.83 -22.66 7.65
N PRO A 92 -6.49 -22.05 6.51
CA PRO A 92 -5.31 -22.43 5.74
C PRO A 92 -4.05 -22.42 6.62
N THR A 93 -3.17 -23.40 6.45
CA THR A 93 -1.82 -23.31 7.04
C THR A 93 -1.04 -22.16 6.39
N PRO A 94 -0.02 -21.62 7.06
CA PRO A 94 0.88 -20.63 6.44
C PRO A 94 1.53 -21.10 5.14
N ALA A 95 1.81 -22.41 5.01
CA ALA A 95 2.33 -23.00 3.79
C ALA A 95 1.30 -23.01 2.64
N GLU A 96 0.04 -23.35 2.94
CA GLU A 96 -1.07 -23.31 1.97
C GLU A 96 -1.38 -21.86 1.55
N PHE A 97 -1.35 -20.92 2.49
CA PHE A 97 -1.44 -19.49 2.20
C PHE A 97 -0.34 -19.03 1.24
N ALA A 98 0.93 -19.33 1.56
CA ALA A 98 2.07 -18.94 0.73
C ALA A 98 2.00 -19.55 -0.68
N ALA A 99 1.57 -20.81 -0.80
CA ALA A 99 1.39 -21.48 -2.09
C ALA A 99 0.21 -20.92 -2.89
N GLY A 100 -0.87 -20.50 -2.23
CA GLY A 100 -2.11 -20.06 -2.86
C GLY A 100 -2.08 -18.66 -3.45
N ILE A 101 -1.19 -17.77 -3.00
CA ILE A 101 -1.20 -16.35 -3.39
C ILE A 101 -0.20 -16.00 -4.52
N GLY A 102 0.75 -16.90 -4.84
CA GLY A 102 1.44 -16.94 -6.15
C GLY A 102 2.26 -15.72 -6.62
N SER A 103 2.40 -14.64 -5.84
CA SER A 103 3.14 -13.41 -6.23
C SER A 103 3.79 -12.69 -5.04
N ILE A 104 4.20 -13.46 -4.05
CA ILE A 104 4.74 -12.97 -2.78
C ILE A 104 6.24 -13.30 -2.70
N GLY A 105 7.06 -12.35 -2.24
CA GLY A 105 8.41 -12.62 -1.74
C GLY A 105 8.30 -13.24 -0.35
N VAL A 106 8.09 -14.55 -0.30
CA VAL A 106 7.82 -15.28 0.95
C VAL A 106 9.05 -15.23 1.85
N HIS A 107 8.93 -14.66 3.05
CA HIS A 107 9.98 -14.64 4.08
C HIS A 107 9.43 -15.33 5.34
N ASN A 108 10.02 -16.45 5.77
CA ASN A 108 9.65 -17.15 7.03
C ASN A 108 8.29 -17.88 7.05
N CYS A 109 7.61 -18.08 5.92
CA CYS A 109 6.47 -19.02 5.88
C CYS A 109 6.90 -20.50 5.83
N THR A 110 8.21 -20.76 5.75
CA THR A 110 8.85 -22.08 5.88
C THR A 110 9.22 -22.34 7.34
N GLY A 111 8.28 -22.79 8.16
CA GLY A 111 8.58 -23.07 9.57
C GLY A 111 7.40 -23.16 10.53
N ALA A 112 6.18 -22.83 10.10
CA ALA A 112 4.99 -23.07 10.91
C ALA A 112 4.74 -24.58 11.03
N THR A 113 5.37 -25.24 12.01
CA THR A 113 5.04 -26.62 12.36
C THR A 113 3.55 -26.70 12.67
N PRO A 114 2.81 -27.68 12.11
CA PRO A 114 1.43 -27.93 12.51
C PRO A 114 1.40 -28.19 14.03
N GLY A 115 0.99 -27.19 14.81
CA GLY A 115 0.91 -27.28 16.27
C GLY A 115 1.84 -26.35 17.08
N ALA A 116 2.74 -25.57 16.46
CA ALA A 116 3.41 -24.45 17.16
C ALA A 116 2.89 -23.12 16.61
N MET A 117 1.85 -22.60 17.27
CA MET A 117 0.99 -21.51 16.80
C MET A 117 1.39 -20.18 17.43
N ALA A 118 2.68 -19.82 17.33
CA ALA A 118 3.22 -18.61 17.96
C ALA A 118 3.87 -17.63 16.97
N THR A 119 4.28 -18.07 15.77
CA THR A 119 5.02 -17.21 14.84
C THR A 119 4.19 -16.91 13.59
N PRO A 120 3.84 -15.64 13.31
CA PRO A 120 3.16 -15.27 12.08
C PRO A 120 4.07 -15.49 10.86
N CYS A 121 3.48 -15.89 9.74
CA CYS A 121 4.16 -15.96 8.45
C CYS A 121 4.26 -14.54 7.88
N THR A 122 5.47 -14.02 7.83
CA THR A 122 5.74 -12.68 7.29
C THR A 122 5.92 -12.75 5.77
N PHE A 123 5.68 -11.65 5.07
CA PHE A 123 5.94 -11.63 3.63
C PHE A 123 5.96 -10.22 3.03
N VAL A 124 6.59 -10.12 1.86
CA VAL A 124 6.59 -8.89 1.06
C VAL A 124 5.83 -9.09 -0.26
N ILE A 125 5.19 -8.03 -0.72
CA ILE A 125 4.57 -8.00 -2.05
C ILE A 125 5.52 -7.23 -2.98
N ASN A 126 5.89 -7.84 -4.10
CA ASN A 126 6.80 -7.22 -5.07
C ASN A 126 6.24 -5.88 -5.55
N GLY A 127 7.08 -4.84 -5.50
CA GLY A 127 6.71 -3.48 -5.93
C GLY A 127 5.91 -2.68 -4.90
N VAL A 128 5.67 -3.20 -3.70
CA VAL A 128 5.10 -2.44 -2.59
C VAL A 128 6.23 -1.87 -1.74
N ASN A 129 6.28 -0.56 -1.61
CA ASN A 129 7.27 0.11 -0.76
C ASN A 129 6.79 0.09 0.69
N MET A 130 7.48 -0.67 1.54
CA MET A 130 7.15 -0.80 2.95
C MET A 130 7.98 0.18 3.79
N GLN A 131 7.52 0.47 5.01
CA GLN A 131 8.19 1.45 5.86
C GLN A 131 9.44 0.87 6.51
N SER A 132 10.49 1.67 6.64
CA SER A 132 11.83 1.25 7.10
C SER A 132 12.05 1.37 8.62
N ASN A 133 11.02 1.28 9.45
CA ASN A 133 11.12 1.53 10.90
C ASN A 133 10.27 0.57 11.75
N CYS A 134 9.99 -0.64 11.25
CA CYS A 134 9.44 -1.66 12.13
C CYS A 134 10.55 -2.10 13.08
N ASP A 135 10.27 -2.05 14.38
CA ASP A 135 11.20 -2.46 15.42
C ASP A 135 11.64 -3.92 15.19
N ALA A 136 12.94 -4.19 15.23
CA ALA A 136 13.53 -5.51 15.07
C ALA A 136 13.07 -6.51 16.16
N THR A 137 12.54 -6.02 17.28
CA THR A 137 11.88 -6.84 18.31
C THR A 137 10.39 -7.13 18.05
N SER A 138 9.83 -6.66 16.93
CA SER A 138 8.43 -6.88 16.56
C SER A 138 8.27 -7.96 15.47
N THR A 139 7.19 -8.72 15.53
CA THR A 139 6.78 -9.74 14.53
C THR A 139 6.41 -9.18 13.14
N TRP A 140 6.66 -7.89 12.92
CA TRP A 140 6.46 -7.20 11.65
C TRP A 140 7.70 -7.23 10.76
N THR A 141 8.82 -7.75 11.26
CA THR A 141 10.08 -7.87 10.53
C THR A 141 10.31 -9.32 10.14
N GLY A 142 10.78 -9.57 8.91
CA GLY A 142 11.13 -10.90 8.46
C GLY A 142 12.52 -11.27 8.98
N ASP A 143 12.62 -11.69 10.23
CA ASP A 143 13.77 -12.34 10.88
C ASP A 143 15.20 -11.95 10.44
N ASP A 144 15.49 -10.65 10.31
CA ASP A 144 16.85 -10.11 10.45
C ASP A 144 16.87 -9.22 11.69
N ALA A 145 16.77 -9.85 12.87
CA ALA A 145 17.00 -9.19 14.14
C ALA A 145 18.42 -8.58 14.14
N GLY A 146 18.51 -7.27 13.87
CA GLY A 146 19.77 -6.52 13.96
C GLY A 146 20.20 -5.72 12.73
N SER A 147 19.37 -5.54 11.70
CA SER A 147 19.66 -4.53 10.66
C SER A 147 18.81 -3.27 10.86
N ASP A 148 19.44 -2.10 10.91
CA ASP A 148 18.80 -0.75 10.86
C ASP A 148 18.05 -0.48 9.52
N THR A 149 17.81 -1.54 8.74
CA THR A 149 17.16 -1.58 7.43
C THR A 149 15.91 -2.48 7.42
N ALA A 150 15.46 -2.97 8.57
CA ALA A 150 14.29 -3.84 8.67
C ALA A 150 13.01 -3.09 8.21
N ALA A 151 12.55 -3.41 7.00
CA ALA A 151 11.28 -2.92 6.50
C ALA A 151 10.12 -3.70 7.15
N CYS A 152 9.05 -3.00 7.49
CA CYS A 152 7.78 -3.61 7.85
C CYS A 152 7.31 -4.58 6.78
N GLN A 153 6.70 -5.69 7.17
CA GLN A 153 6.18 -6.70 6.25
C GLN A 153 4.68 -6.91 6.46
N PHE A 154 4.05 -7.63 5.53
CA PHE A 154 2.75 -8.21 5.80
C PHE A 154 2.92 -9.42 6.71
N ALA A 155 1.90 -9.73 7.49
CA ALA A 155 1.87 -10.89 8.37
C ALA A 155 0.59 -11.69 8.13
N TYR A 156 0.73 -13.01 8.04
CA TYR A 156 -0.35 -13.97 8.05
C TYR A 156 -0.30 -14.77 9.33
N PHE A 157 -1.42 -14.88 10.02
CA PHE A 157 -1.54 -15.68 11.22
C PHE A 157 -2.79 -16.55 11.16
N THR A 158 -2.72 -17.71 11.80
CA THR A 158 -3.85 -18.61 11.96
C THR A 158 -3.72 -19.39 13.27
N ASP A 159 -4.84 -19.71 13.91
CA ASP A 159 -4.93 -20.67 15.01
C ASP A 159 -4.98 -22.12 14.53
N GLY A 160 -4.89 -22.33 13.22
CA GLY A 160 -4.99 -23.64 12.59
C GLY A 160 -6.31 -24.36 12.84
N ALA A 161 -7.38 -23.63 13.15
CA ALA A 161 -8.70 -24.17 13.38
C ALA A 161 -9.74 -23.18 12.86
N THR A 162 -10.10 -22.20 13.67
CA THR A 162 -11.27 -21.35 13.48
C THR A 162 -10.95 -19.92 13.07
N PHE A 163 -9.68 -19.55 13.03
CA PHE A 163 -9.25 -18.17 12.88
C PHE A 163 -8.10 -18.03 11.88
N LEU A 164 -8.21 -17.01 11.04
CA LEU A 164 -7.10 -16.47 10.29
C LEU A 164 -7.07 -14.94 10.40
N ARG A 165 -5.88 -14.38 10.22
CA ARG A 165 -5.63 -12.95 10.13
C ARG A 165 -4.59 -12.64 9.06
N VAL A 166 -4.83 -11.61 8.28
CA VAL A 166 -3.81 -10.96 7.44
C VAL A 166 -3.63 -9.54 7.95
N ALA A 167 -2.40 -9.09 8.13
CA ALA A 167 -2.10 -7.83 8.79
C ALA A 167 -0.98 -7.08 8.05
N VAL A 168 -1.02 -5.74 8.08
CA VAL A 168 0.07 -4.88 7.60
C VAL A 168 0.26 -3.69 8.54
N HIS A 169 1.50 -3.29 8.74
CA HIS A 169 1.82 -2.07 9.48
C HIS A 169 1.79 -0.85 8.55
N GLY A 170 1.02 0.18 8.91
CA GLY A 170 0.93 1.44 8.19
C GLY A 170 2.04 2.43 8.55
N SER A 171 2.14 3.47 7.73
CA SER A 171 3.22 4.46 7.69
C SER A 171 2.80 5.89 7.98
N ALA A 172 1.50 6.18 8.01
CA ALA A 172 1.02 7.46 8.49
C ALA A 172 1.39 7.69 9.97
N ASN A 173 1.42 8.94 10.41
CA ASN A 173 1.47 9.29 11.83
C ASN A 173 0.13 9.95 12.23
N PRO A 174 -0.61 9.39 13.21
CA PRO A 174 -0.27 8.19 13.99
C PRO A 174 -0.28 6.90 13.13
N THR A 175 0.61 5.97 13.45
CA THR A 175 0.72 4.69 12.73
C THR A 175 -0.47 3.81 13.10
N THR A 176 -1.14 3.29 12.09
CA THR A 176 -2.25 2.33 12.25
C THR A 176 -1.83 1.00 11.65
N THR A 177 -2.05 -0.07 12.38
CA THR A 177 -1.95 -1.43 11.84
C THR A 177 -3.28 -1.80 11.21
N PHE A 178 -3.28 -2.22 9.96
CA PHE A 178 -4.49 -2.70 9.30
C PHE A 178 -4.54 -4.22 9.38
N VAL A 179 -5.69 -4.76 9.80
CA VAL A 179 -5.90 -6.20 9.92
C VAL A 179 -7.19 -6.61 9.23
N TYR A 180 -7.15 -7.76 8.55
CA TYR A 180 -8.32 -8.49 8.09
C TYR A 180 -8.45 -9.75 8.93
N ASN A 181 -9.61 -9.92 9.56
CA ASN A 181 -9.94 -11.09 10.37
C ASN A 181 -11.00 -11.90 9.65
N TYR A 182 -10.85 -13.22 9.68
CA TYR A 182 -11.89 -14.15 9.25
C TYR A 182 -11.92 -15.32 10.22
N TRP A 183 -13.10 -15.61 10.78
CA TRP A 183 -13.24 -16.69 11.75
C TRP A 183 -14.63 -17.32 11.78
N GLU A 184 -14.66 -18.59 12.17
CA GLU A 184 -15.90 -19.34 12.37
C GLU A 184 -16.13 -19.51 13.88
N ALA A 185 -17.22 -18.94 14.39
CA ALA A 185 -17.60 -19.10 15.79
C ALA A 185 -18.11 -20.54 16.05
N ALA A 186 -18.09 -20.99 17.30
CA ALA A 186 -18.51 -22.34 17.69
C ALA A 186 -19.97 -22.69 17.29
N ASN A 187 -20.80 -21.68 17.02
CA ASN A 187 -22.17 -21.84 16.52
C ASN A 187 -22.26 -21.93 14.98
N GLY A 188 -21.14 -22.06 14.27
CA GLY A 188 -21.06 -22.10 12.81
C GLY A 188 -21.25 -20.73 12.13
N THR A 189 -21.30 -19.63 12.88
CA THR A 189 -21.39 -18.28 12.31
C THR A 189 -20.02 -17.83 11.83
N VAL A 190 -19.93 -17.51 10.54
CA VAL A 190 -18.74 -16.87 9.96
C VAL A 190 -18.77 -15.38 10.26
N ASN A 191 -17.66 -14.87 10.79
CA ASN A 191 -17.44 -13.46 11.04
C ASN A 191 -16.21 -13.01 10.25
N GLU A 192 -16.33 -11.87 9.59
CA GLU A 192 -15.21 -11.25 8.87
C GLU A 192 -15.24 -9.73 8.99
N GLY A 193 -14.07 -9.11 8.88
CA GLY A 193 -13.98 -7.66 8.89
C GLY A 193 -12.57 -7.12 8.74
N PHE A 194 -12.51 -5.87 8.28
CA PHE A 194 -11.30 -5.06 8.29
C PHE A 194 -11.29 -4.16 9.52
N TYR A 195 -10.13 -4.03 10.14
CA TYR A 195 -9.93 -3.24 11.33
C TYR A 195 -8.64 -2.43 11.23
N GLY A 196 -8.65 -1.24 11.81
CA GLY A 196 -7.49 -0.41 12.05
C GLY A 196 -7.19 -0.44 13.53
N CYS A 197 -6.01 -0.90 13.89
CA CYS A 197 -5.52 -0.95 15.25
C CYS A 197 -4.54 0.19 15.47
N ASP A 198 -4.85 1.05 16.44
CA ASP A 198 -3.92 2.08 16.86
C ASP A 198 -2.66 1.42 17.42
N ASN A 199 -1.50 1.99 17.11
CA ASN A 199 -0.23 1.44 17.54
C ASN A 199 0.11 1.89 18.97
N PRO A 200 0.03 1.02 20.00
CA PRO A 200 0.60 1.32 21.30
C PRO A 200 2.13 1.27 21.24
N ALA A 201 2.79 2.15 21.99
CA ALA A 201 4.24 2.37 21.96
C ALA A 201 5.11 1.18 22.42
N THR A 202 4.57 -0.02 22.64
CA THR A 202 5.33 -1.18 23.14
C THR A 202 5.23 -2.41 22.22
N PRO A 203 6.32 -3.16 21.98
CA PRO A 203 6.36 -4.30 21.07
C PRO A 203 5.39 -5.44 21.43
N ALA A 204 5.13 -5.68 22.73
CA ALA A 204 4.27 -6.77 23.18
C ALA A 204 2.81 -6.62 22.71
N TYR A 205 2.28 -5.39 22.67
CA TYR A 205 0.93 -5.15 22.16
C TYR A 205 0.86 -5.27 20.63
N GLN A 206 1.93 -4.91 19.90
CA GLN A 206 1.99 -5.09 18.46
C GLN A 206 1.97 -6.57 18.05
N TYR A 207 2.66 -7.41 18.83
CA TYR A 207 2.61 -8.87 18.70
C TYR A 207 1.19 -9.40 18.90
N ASN A 208 0.53 -8.98 20.00
CA ASN A 208 -0.83 -9.41 20.30
C ASN A 208 -1.81 -9.03 19.18
N ASN A 209 -1.74 -7.81 18.65
CA ASN A 209 -2.57 -7.37 17.51
C ASN A 209 -2.44 -8.27 16.26
N ILE A 210 -1.42 -9.12 16.16
CA ILE A 210 -1.26 -10.10 15.09
C ILE A 210 -1.67 -11.51 15.53
N THR A 211 -1.25 -11.95 16.72
CA THR A 211 -1.33 -13.36 17.12
C THR A 211 -2.51 -13.71 18.01
N THR A 212 -3.26 -12.74 18.55
CA THR A 212 -4.43 -13.03 19.38
C THR A 212 -5.71 -13.03 18.54
N ALA A 213 -6.43 -14.16 18.56
CA ALA A 213 -7.76 -14.24 17.98
C ALA A 213 -8.73 -13.31 18.74
N PRO A 214 -9.67 -12.64 18.05
CA PRO A 214 -10.64 -11.78 18.70
C PRO A 214 -11.58 -12.60 19.58
N SER A 215 -11.90 -12.10 20.77
CA SER A 215 -12.82 -12.79 21.67
C SER A 215 -14.26 -12.77 21.11
N VAL A 216 -14.93 -13.93 21.13
CA VAL A 216 -16.31 -14.13 20.63
C VAL A 216 -17.37 -13.21 21.27
N ALA A 217 -17.06 -12.57 22.40
CA ALA A 217 -17.95 -11.67 23.12
C ALA A 217 -17.91 -10.22 22.60
N ALA A 218 -17.08 -9.93 21.60
CA ALA A 218 -16.99 -8.59 21.05
C ALA A 218 -16.81 -8.66 19.52
N PRO A 219 -17.59 -7.90 18.74
CA PRO A 219 -17.08 -7.42 17.44
C PRO A 219 -15.83 -6.53 17.59
N ALA A 220 -15.37 -6.30 18.84
CA ALA A 220 -14.25 -5.52 19.33
C ALA A 220 -13.26 -6.36 20.17
N GLY A 221 -12.86 -7.52 19.65
CA GLY A 221 -11.89 -8.41 20.28
C GLY A 221 -10.44 -7.97 20.12
N ASP A 222 -10.14 -6.70 20.39
CA ASP A 222 -8.86 -6.09 20.70
C ASP A 222 -9.21 -4.65 21.10
N ALA A 223 -9.02 -4.23 22.36
CA ALA A 223 -9.48 -2.93 22.87
C ALA A 223 -8.87 -1.70 22.16
N LEU A 224 -8.00 -1.93 21.18
CA LEU A 224 -7.21 -0.97 20.42
C LEU A 224 -7.55 -0.99 18.91
N CYS A 225 -8.47 -1.84 18.46
CA CYS A 225 -8.82 -2.00 17.05
C CYS A 225 -10.25 -1.54 16.75
N THR A 226 -10.40 -0.66 15.77
CA THR A 226 -11.69 -0.15 15.29
C THR A 226 -12.00 -0.73 13.92
N ARG A 227 -13.26 -1.12 13.69
CA ARG A 227 -13.71 -1.60 12.37
C ARG A 227 -13.63 -0.46 11.34
N LEU A 228 -13.06 -0.74 10.18
CA LEU A 228 -12.88 0.22 9.07
C LEU A 228 -14.08 0.26 8.12
#